data_AF-A0A7R9FHG0-F1
#
_entry.id   AF-A0A7R9FHG0-F1
#
_cell.length_a   1.000
_cell.length_b   1.000
_cell.length_c   1.000
_cell.angle_alpha   90.00
_cell.angle_beta   90.00
_cell.angle_gamma   90.00
#
_symmetry.space_group_name_H-M   'P 1'
#
loop_
_entity.id
_entity.type
_entity.pdbx_description
1 polymer ?
#
loop_
_entity_poly.entity_id
_entity_poly.type
_entity_poly.pdbx_seq_one_letter_code
_entity_poly.pdbx_strand_id
1 'polypeptide(L)'
;MSVFTIREARREDCTQIRQLVQDLADMEKMPNGPKITVKDLEKDGFDRDPPYFHTYVAELSSETKEDAVVPDKGKDVSMVNGHHEVPAGESQQSSIIIGFAIYYFSYSTWTGRCVYLEDLYVIPKYRKQGVGAALFTRVAKRCHELGCQRLDFAVLNWNPAQDFYKKLGAVNITNTESWEHFRLSDEALENLVL
;
A
#
# COMPACT_ATOMS: atom_id res chain seq x y z
N MET A 1 6.34 12.58 -16.06
CA MET A 1 6.07 12.03 -14.71
C MET A 1 4.96 11.01 -14.88
N SER A 2 5.07 9.83 -14.28
CA SER A 2 3.97 8.87 -14.32
C SER A 2 2.82 9.39 -13.46
N VAL A 3 1.61 9.41 -14.02
CA VAL A 3 0.40 9.78 -13.26
C VAL A 3 0.00 8.59 -12.40
N PHE A 4 -0.29 8.83 -11.12
CA PHE A 4 -0.72 7.81 -10.19
C PHE A 4 -1.83 8.33 -9.27
N THR A 5 -2.60 7.40 -8.70
CA THR A 5 -3.61 7.70 -7.68
C THR A 5 -3.34 6.88 -6.41
N ILE A 6 -3.77 7.40 -5.26
CA ILE A 6 -3.76 6.66 -4.00
C ILE A 6 -5.18 6.23 -3.69
N ARG A 7 -5.39 4.93 -3.47
CA ARG A 7 -6.68 4.36 -3.09
C ARG A 7 -6.52 3.28 -2.02
N GLU A 8 -7.63 2.94 -1.36
CA GLU A 8 -7.65 1.75 -0.51
C GLU A 8 -7.38 0.51 -1.36
N ALA A 9 -6.63 -0.43 -0.78
CA ALA A 9 -6.44 -1.73 -1.34
C ALA A 9 -7.78 -2.48 -1.38
N ARG A 10 -7.92 -3.33 -2.37
CA ARG A 10 -9.01 -4.27 -2.54
C ARG A 10 -8.47 -5.69 -2.39
N ARG A 11 -9.35 -6.66 -2.19
CA ARG A 11 -8.98 -8.07 -1.98
C ARG A 11 -8.12 -8.59 -3.14
N GLU A 12 -8.44 -8.21 -4.37
CA GLU A 12 -7.70 -8.57 -5.58
C GLU A 12 -6.27 -7.99 -5.66
N ASP A 13 -5.97 -6.94 -4.88
CA ASP A 13 -4.63 -6.35 -4.84
C ASP A 13 -3.64 -7.19 -4.01
N CYS A 14 -4.12 -8.15 -3.20
CA CYS A 14 -3.28 -8.95 -2.29
C CYS A 14 -2.12 -9.65 -3.00
N THR A 15 -2.30 -10.09 -4.24
CA THR A 15 -1.22 -10.69 -5.05
C THR A 15 -0.09 -9.69 -5.31
N GLN A 16 -0.41 -8.47 -5.73
CA GLN A 16 0.58 -7.43 -5.99
C GLN A 16 1.18 -6.89 -4.68
N ILE A 17 0.38 -6.73 -3.63
CA ILE A 17 0.87 -6.33 -2.30
C ILE A 17 1.88 -7.36 -1.78
N ARG A 18 1.57 -8.66 -1.88
CA ARG A 18 2.51 -9.71 -1.45
C ARG A 18 3.82 -9.68 -2.23
N GLN A 19 3.78 -9.35 -3.52
CA GLN A 19 4.99 -9.17 -4.32
C GLN A 19 5.79 -7.96 -3.83
N LEU A 20 5.15 -6.82 -3.57
CA LEU A 20 5.84 -5.63 -3.05
C LEU A 20 6.43 -5.83 -1.64
N VAL A 21 5.79 -6.64 -0.80
CA VAL A 21 6.35 -7.05 0.50
C VAL A 21 7.61 -7.91 0.29
N GLN A 22 7.65 -8.76 -0.74
CA GLN A 22 8.87 -9.48 -1.11
C GLN A 22 9.97 -8.51 -1.55
N ASP A 23 9.63 -7.58 -2.45
CA ASP A 23 10.58 -6.61 -2.99
C ASP A 23 11.16 -5.71 -1.89
N LEU A 24 10.37 -5.40 -0.84
CA LEU A 24 10.82 -4.71 0.37
C LEU A 24 11.82 -5.56 1.14
N ALA A 25 11.50 -6.83 1.44
CA ALA A 25 12.38 -7.73 2.17
C ALA A 25 13.72 -7.97 1.45
N ASP A 26 13.69 -8.09 0.12
CA ASP A 26 14.89 -8.23 -0.71
C ASP A 26 15.77 -6.96 -0.62
N MET A 27 15.16 -5.77 -0.64
CA MET A 27 15.86 -4.50 -0.46
C MET A 27 16.50 -4.39 0.93
N GLU A 28 15.82 -4.87 1.96
CA GLU A 28 16.28 -4.87 3.35
C GLU A 28 17.25 -6.04 3.66
N LYS A 29 17.55 -6.87 2.66
CA LYS A 29 18.45 -8.04 2.76
C LYS A 29 17.99 -9.04 3.83
N MET A 30 16.69 -9.25 3.96
CA MET A 30 16.13 -10.21 4.91
C MET A 30 16.20 -11.63 4.33
N PRO A 31 17.05 -12.53 4.87
CA PRO A 31 17.40 -13.80 4.21
C PRO A 31 16.24 -14.81 4.10
N ASN A 32 15.24 -14.69 4.97
CA ASN A 32 14.13 -15.65 5.05
C ASN A 32 12.86 -15.18 4.34
N GLY A 33 12.83 -13.92 3.88
CA GLY A 33 11.67 -13.28 3.27
C GLY A 33 10.40 -13.28 4.13
N PRO A 34 9.32 -12.66 3.63
CA PRO A 34 8.00 -12.72 4.25
C PRO A 34 7.42 -14.15 4.23
N LYS A 35 6.97 -14.63 5.40
CA LYS A 35 6.27 -15.91 5.54
C LYS A 35 4.77 -15.84 5.25
N ILE A 36 4.19 -14.64 5.32
CA ILE A 36 2.77 -14.39 5.02
C ILE A 36 2.44 -14.76 3.57
N THR A 37 1.28 -15.36 3.33
CA THR A 37 0.79 -15.72 2.00
C THR A 37 -0.26 -14.72 1.49
N VAL A 38 -0.61 -14.80 0.20
CA VAL A 38 -1.74 -14.02 -0.37
C VAL A 38 -3.04 -14.35 0.37
N LYS A 39 -3.29 -15.62 0.68
CA LYS A 39 -4.48 -16.05 1.41
C LYS A 39 -4.53 -15.49 2.82
N ASP A 40 -3.38 -15.38 3.48
CA ASP A 40 -3.32 -14.75 4.80
C ASP A 40 -3.69 -13.26 4.69
N LEU A 41 -3.15 -12.53 3.70
CA LEU A 41 -3.52 -11.12 3.48
C LEU A 41 -5.01 -10.93 3.16
N GLU A 42 -5.57 -11.78 2.29
CA GLU A 42 -7.00 -11.75 1.95
C GLU A 42 -7.86 -12.00 3.18
N LYS A 43 -7.57 -13.11 3.89
CA LYS A 43 -8.27 -13.47 5.12
C LYS A 43 -8.19 -12.35 6.13
N ASP A 44 -7.02 -11.75 6.26
CA ASP A 44 -6.71 -10.91 7.40
C ASP A 44 -7.13 -9.44 7.25
N GLY A 45 -7.07 -8.93 6.02
CA GLY A 45 -7.42 -7.56 5.67
C GLY A 45 -8.82 -7.40 5.08
N PHE A 46 -9.46 -8.48 4.59
CA PHE A 46 -10.69 -8.37 3.80
C PHE A 46 -11.80 -9.34 4.20
N ASP A 47 -11.48 -10.55 4.66
CA ASP A 47 -12.49 -11.56 5.02
C ASP A 47 -12.85 -11.54 6.53
N ARG A 48 -12.49 -10.46 7.24
CA ARG A 48 -12.79 -10.24 8.67
C ARG A 48 -13.39 -8.86 8.95
N ASP A 49 -14.18 -8.78 10.01
CA ASP A 49 -14.70 -7.53 10.56
C ASP A 49 -14.56 -7.50 12.10
N PRO A 50 -13.74 -6.60 12.68
CA PRO A 50 -12.85 -5.66 11.99
C PRO A 50 -11.64 -6.38 11.36
N PRO A 51 -11.03 -5.82 10.29
CA PRO A 51 -9.78 -6.35 9.74
C PRO A 51 -8.60 -6.09 10.70
N TYR A 52 -7.55 -6.92 10.65
CA TYR A 52 -6.35 -6.67 11.47
C TYR A 52 -5.46 -5.56 10.92
N PHE A 53 -5.54 -5.30 9.61
CA PHE A 53 -4.80 -4.23 8.97
C PHE A 53 -5.62 -3.59 7.84
N HIS A 54 -5.18 -2.41 7.43
CA HIS A 54 -5.67 -1.70 6.27
C HIS A 54 -4.48 -1.35 5.37
N THR A 55 -4.72 -1.23 4.06
CA THR A 55 -3.66 -0.91 3.11
C THR A 55 -4.11 0.18 2.14
N TYR A 56 -3.27 1.19 1.92
CA TYR A 56 -3.36 2.07 0.77
C TYR A 56 -2.38 1.60 -0.30
N VAL A 57 -2.78 1.69 -1.57
CA VAL A 57 -1.97 1.36 -2.73
C VAL A 57 -1.82 2.58 -3.62
N ALA A 58 -0.63 2.72 -4.23
CA ALA A 58 -0.39 3.66 -5.31
C ALA A 58 -0.57 2.93 -6.64
N GLU A 59 -1.56 3.33 -7.42
CA GLU A 59 -1.91 2.74 -8.70
C GLU A 59 -1.50 3.68 -9.84
N LEU A 60 -0.87 3.15 -10.89
CA LEU A 60 -0.63 3.90 -12.12
C LEU A 60 -1.96 4.18 -12.82
N SER A 61 -2.18 5.44 -13.18
CA SER A 61 -3.28 5.78 -14.08
C SER A 61 -2.98 5.20 -15.46
N SER A 62 -3.93 4.47 -16.05
CA SER A 62 -3.87 4.16 -17.47
C SER A 62 -3.84 5.49 -18.22
N GLU A 63 -2.78 5.77 -18.97
CA GLU A 63 -2.81 6.84 -19.94
C GLU A 63 -3.91 6.50 -20.96
N THR A 64 -5.07 7.15 -20.86
CA THR A 64 -5.97 7.26 -22.01
C THR A 64 -5.20 8.07 -23.03
N LYS A 65 -4.64 7.41 -24.04
CA LYS A 65 -4.29 8.10 -25.28
C LYS A 65 -5.61 8.52 -25.93
N GLU A 66 -6.16 9.67 -25.54
CA GLU A 66 -7.22 10.34 -26.29
C GLU A 66 -6.63 10.88 -27.60
N ASP A 67 -6.88 10.12 -28.65
CA ASP A 67 -7.24 10.54 -30.01
C ASP A 67 -6.43 11.64 -30.70
N ALA A 68 -5.45 11.20 -31.52
CA ALA A 68 -5.17 11.86 -32.79
C ALA A 68 -6.27 11.47 -33.80
N VAL A 69 -7.45 12.10 -33.70
CA VAL A 69 -8.45 12.07 -34.78
C VAL A 69 -8.57 13.48 -35.35
N VAL A 70 -7.93 13.69 -36.50
CA VAL A 70 -8.17 14.82 -37.41
C VAL A 70 -9.00 14.25 -38.58
N PRO A 71 -10.00 14.98 -39.08
CA PRO A 71 -11.28 14.41 -39.50
C PRO A 71 -11.27 13.95 -40.95
N ASP A 72 -12.03 12.89 -41.25
CA ASP A 72 -12.41 12.56 -42.64
C ASP A 72 -13.86 12.98 -42.92
N LYS A 73 -14.04 13.67 -44.03
CA LYS A 73 -15.30 14.22 -44.50
C LYS A 73 -16.07 13.17 -45.28
N GLY A 74 -17.15 12.68 -44.69
CA GLY A 74 -18.42 12.36 -45.36
C GLY A 74 -18.44 11.27 -46.43
N LYS A 75 -19.35 10.30 -46.26
CA LYS A 75 -20.53 10.12 -47.14
C LYS A 75 -21.48 9.06 -46.58
N ASP A 76 -22.68 9.14 -47.11
CA ASP A 76 -23.95 8.69 -46.56
C ASP A 76 -24.37 7.31 -47.11
N VAL A 77 -25.25 6.64 -46.35
CA VAL A 77 -26.21 5.56 -46.68
C VAL A 77 -25.72 4.14 -47.05
N SER A 78 -26.05 3.14 -46.20
CA SER A 78 -27.13 2.13 -46.42
C SER A 78 -26.98 0.89 -45.52
N MET A 79 -28.11 0.44 -44.96
CA MET A 79 -28.25 -0.70 -44.06
C MET A 79 -28.28 -2.05 -44.81
N VAL A 80 -27.59 -3.08 -44.30
CA VAL A 80 -28.02 -4.50 -44.33
C VAL A 80 -27.47 -5.26 -43.10
N ASN A 81 -28.33 -6.15 -42.58
CA ASN A 81 -28.26 -6.98 -41.38
C ASN A 81 -27.12 -8.01 -41.29
N GLY A 82 -26.74 -8.31 -40.05
CA GLY A 82 -26.31 -9.66 -39.62
C GLY A 82 -24.99 -9.72 -38.86
N HIS A 83 -24.99 -9.42 -37.56
CA HIS A 83 -23.83 -9.67 -36.70
C HIS A 83 -24.17 -10.62 -35.54
N HIS A 84 -23.56 -11.80 -35.63
CA HIS A 84 -23.28 -12.72 -34.54
C HIS A 84 -22.71 -11.93 -33.35
N GLU A 85 -23.37 -12.00 -32.20
CA GLU A 85 -22.82 -11.44 -30.96
C GLU A 85 -21.55 -12.20 -30.61
N VAL A 86 -20.40 -11.56 -30.81
CA VAL A 86 -19.14 -11.97 -30.20
C VAL A 86 -19.22 -11.50 -28.75
N PRO A 87 -19.10 -12.37 -27.73
CA PRO A 87 -19.06 -11.88 -26.36
C PRO A 87 -17.81 -11.05 -26.21
N ALA A 88 -17.99 -9.77 -25.86
CA ALA A 88 -16.91 -8.89 -25.45
C ALA A 88 -16.29 -9.49 -24.18
N GLY A 89 -15.21 -10.24 -24.35
CA GLY A 89 -14.29 -10.50 -23.25
C GLY A 89 -13.72 -9.15 -22.84
N GLU A 90 -14.21 -8.57 -21.75
CA GLU A 90 -13.59 -7.43 -21.11
C GLU A 90 -12.14 -7.83 -20.81
N SER A 91 -11.20 -7.28 -21.57
CA SER A 91 -9.78 -7.35 -21.23
C SER A 91 -9.62 -6.61 -19.92
N GLN A 92 -9.65 -7.34 -18.80
CA GLN A 92 -9.47 -6.78 -17.48
C GLN A 92 -8.01 -6.31 -17.39
N GLN A 93 -7.79 -5.05 -17.76
CA GLN A 93 -6.48 -4.45 -17.72
C GLN A 93 -6.08 -4.39 -16.25
N SER A 94 -5.14 -5.25 -15.86
CA SER A 94 -4.70 -5.35 -14.48
C SER A 94 -4.09 -4.00 -14.06
N SER A 95 -4.74 -3.34 -13.11
CA SER A 95 -4.23 -2.15 -12.40
C SER A 95 -2.81 -2.43 -11.90
N ILE A 96 -1.85 -1.59 -12.25
CA ILE A 96 -0.45 -1.77 -11.82
C ILE A 96 -0.22 -0.99 -10.51
N ILE A 97 0.08 -1.72 -9.44
CA ILE A 97 0.41 -1.14 -8.14
C ILE A 97 1.92 -0.91 -8.06
N ILE A 98 2.30 0.32 -7.72
CA ILE A 98 3.68 0.79 -7.70
C ILE A 98 4.23 1.09 -6.31
N GLY A 99 3.38 0.95 -5.29
CA GLY A 99 3.72 1.12 -3.89
C GLY A 99 2.53 0.84 -2.99
N PHE A 100 2.80 0.63 -1.71
CA PHE A 100 1.77 0.38 -0.71
C PHE A 100 2.18 0.98 0.65
N ALA A 101 1.17 1.21 1.49
CA ALA A 101 1.31 1.51 2.91
C ALA A 101 0.32 0.66 3.70
N ILE A 102 0.81 -0.25 4.55
CA ILE A 102 -0.02 -1.13 5.39
C ILE A 102 0.06 -0.64 6.84
N TYR A 103 -1.09 -0.49 7.48
CA TYR A 103 -1.21 0.07 8.82
C TYR A 103 -2.33 -0.62 9.61
N TYR A 104 -2.29 -0.48 10.93
CA TYR A 104 -3.33 -0.99 11.82
C TYR A 104 -3.60 -0.01 12.96
N PHE A 105 -4.69 -0.25 13.69
CA PHE A 105 -5.02 0.54 14.87
C PHE A 105 -4.27 0.01 16.08
N SER A 106 -3.67 0.92 16.82
CA SER A 106 -3.01 0.65 18.10
C SER A 106 -3.64 1.53 19.18
N TYR A 107 -3.24 1.31 20.43
CA TYR A 107 -3.76 2.07 21.56
C TYR A 107 -2.63 2.47 22.50
N SER A 108 -2.64 3.73 22.88
CA SER A 108 -1.78 4.30 23.91
C SER A 108 -2.60 4.50 25.18
N THR A 109 -2.09 4.03 26.32
CA THR A 109 -2.70 4.31 27.63
C THR A 109 -2.62 5.79 28.02
N TRP A 110 -1.87 6.61 27.26
CA TRP A 110 -1.68 8.04 27.51
C TRP A 110 -2.53 8.91 26.58
N THR A 111 -2.64 8.54 25.31
CA THR A 111 -3.25 9.37 24.25
C THR A 111 -4.46 8.71 23.56
N GLY A 112 -4.81 7.50 23.99
CA GLY A 112 -5.94 6.76 23.47
C GLY A 112 -5.67 6.13 22.10
N ARG A 113 -6.60 6.29 21.16
CA ARG A 113 -6.54 5.65 19.84
C ARG A 113 -5.34 6.16 19.03
N CYS A 114 -4.61 5.23 18.43
CA CYS A 114 -3.43 5.50 17.60
C CYS A 114 -3.51 4.68 16.31
N VAL A 115 -2.66 5.03 15.35
CA VAL A 115 -2.37 4.23 14.17
C VAL A 115 -0.91 3.81 14.23
N TYR A 116 -0.62 2.58 13.82
CA TYR A 116 0.74 2.12 13.58
C TYR A 116 0.90 1.83 12.08
N LEU A 117 1.86 2.48 11.43
CA LEU A 117 2.26 2.17 10.06
C LEU A 117 3.34 1.07 10.12
N GLU A 118 2.98 -0.11 9.63
CA GLU A 118 3.84 -1.29 9.66
C GLU A 118 4.88 -1.20 8.53
N ASP A 119 4.44 -1.12 7.28
CA ASP A 119 5.33 -1.01 6.12
C ASP A 119 4.88 0.10 5.16
N LEU A 120 5.88 0.77 4.58
CA LEU A 120 5.72 1.71 3.47
C LEU A 120 6.77 1.40 2.40
N TYR A 121 6.33 1.03 1.20
CA TYR A 121 7.23 0.72 0.10
C TYR A 121 6.77 1.35 -1.22
N VAL A 122 7.75 1.75 -2.02
CA VAL A 122 7.58 2.23 -3.40
C VAL A 122 8.63 1.55 -4.26
N ILE A 123 8.22 1.00 -5.40
CA ILE A 123 9.14 0.40 -6.39
C ILE A 123 10.22 1.43 -6.77
N PRO A 124 11.51 1.07 -6.84
CA PRO A 124 12.63 2.00 -7.03
C PRO A 124 12.45 3.01 -8.17
N LYS A 125 11.94 2.58 -9.33
CA LYS A 125 11.74 3.45 -10.50
C LYS A 125 10.69 4.56 -10.32
N TYR A 126 9.80 4.43 -9.33
CA TYR A 126 8.78 5.44 -9.01
C TYR A 126 9.12 6.28 -7.76
N ARG A 127 10.30 6.09 -7.17
CA ARG A 127 10.77 6.90 -6.04
C ARG A 127 11.15 8.30 -6.49
N LYS A 128 11.16 9.25 -5.55
CA LYS A 128 11.41 10.69 -5.78
C LYS A 128 10.40 11.36 -6.73
N GLN A 129 9.27 10.71 -7.00
CA GLN A 129 8.13 11.25 -7.77
C GLN A 129 6.93 11.62 -6.88
N GLY A 130 7.12 11.67 -5.55
CA GLY A 130 6.05 12.01 -4.58
C GLY A 130 5.18 10.84 -4.12
N VAL A 131 5.33 9.63 -4.70
CA VAL A 131 4.49 8.45 -4.37
C VAL A 131 4.53 8.10 -2.88
N GLY A 132 5.72 7.97 -2.30
CA GLY A 132 5.87 7.60 -0.87
C GLY A 132 5.31 8.67 0.06
N ALA A 133 5.46 9.95 -0.31
CA ALA A 133 4.85 11.05 0.44
C ALA A 133 3.32 10.99 0.37
N ALA A 134 2.75 10.74 -0.82
CA ALA A 134 1.31 10.63 -0.99
C ALA A 134 0.70 9.46 -0.19
N LEU A 135 1.36 8.30 -0.19
CA LEU A 135 0.97 7.14 0.62
C LEU A 135 1.02 7.46 2.12
N PHE A 136 2.15 7.98 2.62
CA PHE A 136 2.31 8.33 4.03
C PHE A 136 1.28 9.40 4.47
N THR A 137 1.10 10.45 3.68
CA THR A 137 0.10 11.49 3.94
C THR A 137 -1.31 10.91 3.98
N ARG A 138 -1.65 9.90 3.16
CA ARG A 138 -2.97 9.29 3.22
C ARG A 138 -3.21 8.53 4.53
N VAL A 139 -2.20 7.82 5.05
CA VAL A 139 -2.26 7.18 6.38
C VAL A 139 -2.38 8.23 7.48
N ALA A 140 -1.59 9.30 7.44
CA ALA A 140 -1.68 10.40 8.40
C ALA A 140 -3.05 11.10 8.38
N LYS A 141 -3.63 11.31 7.19
CA LYS A 141 -5.02 11.80 7.04
C LYS A 141 -6.03 10.86 7.69
N ARG A 142 -5.88 9.55 7.50
CA ARG A 142 -6.77 8.56 8.13
C ARG A 142 -6.67 8.59 9.66
N CYS A 143 -5.46 8.71 10.20
CA CYS A 143 -5.22 8.92 11.63
C CYS A 143 -5.99 10.14 12.14
N HIS A 144 -5.89 11.28 11.43
CA HIS A 144 -6.60 12.50 11.79
C HIS A 144 -8.13 12.38 11.69
N GLU A 145 -8.65 11.83 10.58
CA GLU A 145 -10.08 11.61 10.33
C GLU A 145 -10.76 10.77 11.42
N LEU A 146 -10.03 9.81 11.99
CA LEU A 146 -10.54 8.93 13.06
C LEU A 146 -10.38 9.53 14.47
N GLY A 147 -9.77 10.71 14.58
CA GLY A 147 -9.42 11.32 15.86
C GLY A 147 -8.35 10.55 16.63
N CYS A 148 -7.48 9.82 15.92
CA CYS A 148 -6.31 9.19 16.51
C CYS A 148 -5.23 10.26 16.74
N GLN A 149 -4.64 10.27 17.94
CA GLN A 149 -3.71 11.33 18.35
C GLN A 149 -2.28 11.10 17.88
N ARG A 150 -1.94 9.87 17.48
CA ARG A 150 -0.57 9.46 17.15
C ARG A 150 -0.53 8.48 16.00
N LEU A 151 0.47 8.67 15.13
CA LEU A 151 0.89 7.74 14.09
C LEU A 151 2.31 7.27 14.44
N ASP A 152 2.43 6.02 14.87
CA ASP A 152 3.71 5.38 15.19
C ASP A 152 4.20 4.53 14.01
N PHE A 153 5.51 4.34 13.91
CA PHE A 153 6.15 3.46 12.93
C PHE A 153 7.61 3.20 13.30
N ALA A 154 8.16 2.10 12.82
CA ALA A 154 9.58 1.79 12.94
C ALA A 154 10.32 2.16 11.65
N VAL A 155 11.59 2.57 11.78
CA VAL A 155 12.48 2.81 10.65
C VAL A 155 13.82 2.16 10.94
N LEU A 156 14.35 1.38 10.00
CA LEU A 156 15.69 0.82 10.14
C LEU A 156 16.73 1.94 10.29
N ASN A 157 17.69 1.74 11.19
CA ASN A 157 18.66 2.78 11.57
C ASN A 157 19.54 3.29 10.42
N TRP A 158 19.71 2.51 9.35
CA TRP A 158 20.45 2.86 8.15
C TRP A 158 19.58 3.50 7.06
N ASN A 159 18.25 3.43 7.19
CA ASN A 159 17.34 3.81 6.12
C ASN A 159 17.32 5.35 5.93
N PRO A 160 17.66 5.87 4.73
CA PRO A 160 17.70 7.31 4.49
C PRO A 160 16.33 8.00 4.56
N ALA A 161 15.22 7.24 4.58
CA ALA A 161 13.88 7.78 4.76
C ALA A 161 13.69 8.49 6.13
N GLN A 162 14.58 8.28 7.10
CA GLN A 162 14.56 9.01 8.38
C GLN A 162 14.52 10.53 8.20
N ASP A 163 15.27 11.09 7.25
CA ASP A 163 15.27 12.55 7.00
C ASP A 163 13.94 13.03 6.41
N PHE A 164 13.29 12.19 5.62
CA PHE A 164 11.96 12.47 5.11
C PHE A 164 10.95 12.57 6.26
N TYR A 165 10.94 11.61 7.19
CA TYR A 165 10.01 11.63 8.33
C TYR A 165 10.30 12.79 9.30
N LYS A 166 11.58 13.07 9.59
CA LYS A 166 11.96 14.21 10.45
C LYS A 166 11.50 15.55 9.89
N LYS A 167 11.59 15.76 8.56
CA LYS A 167 11.08 16.96 7.88
C LYS A 167 9.56 17.13 8.00
N LEU A 168 8.83 16.03 8.21
CA LEU A 168 7.38 16.04 8.47
C LEU A 168 7.04 16.23 9.96
N GLY A 169 8.03 16.37 10.83
CA GLY A 169 7.84 16.54 12.28
C GLY A 169 7.88 15.24 13.08
N ALA A 170 8.23 14.10 12.48
CA ALA A 170 8.42 12.87 13.23
C ALA A 170 9.63 12.95 14.17
N VAL A 171 9.47 12.40 15.37
CA VAL A 171 10.51 12.35 16.41
C VAL A 171 10.98 10.90 16.57
N ASN A 172 12.28 10.67 16.71
CA ASN A 172 12.82 9.34 17.00
C ASN A 172 12.71 9.05 18.51
N ILE A 173 11.68 8.31 18.90
CA ILE A 173 11.38 7.99 20.29
C ILE A 173 12.41 7.06 20.96
N THR A 174 13.12 6.21 20.21
CA THR A 174 14.23 5.43 20.77
C THR A 174 15.30 6.36 21.35
N ASN A 175 15.56 7.49 20.68
CA ASN A 175 16.54 8.46 21.14
C ASN A 175 15.99 9.44 22.19
N THR A 176 14.72 9.85 22.08
CA THR A 176 14.15 10.89 22.98
C THR A 176 13.52 10.34 24.25
N GLU A 177 13.07 9.09 24.24
CA GLU A 177 12.34 8.46 25.35
C GLU A 177 12.99 7.15 25.84
N SER A 178 14.05 6.68 25.17
CA SER A 178 14.79 5.46 25.56
C SER A 178 13.94 4.18 25.56
N TRP A 179 12.90 4.12 24.73
CA TRP A 179 12.17 2.88 24.50
C TRP A 179 13.00 1.88 23.69
N GLU A 180 13.10 0.66 24.21
CA GLU A 180 13.68 -0.49 23.51
C GLU A 180 12.58 -1.39 22.94
N HIS A 181 12.78 -1.88 21.71
CA HIS A 181 11.82 -2.72 21.01
C HIS A 181 12.15 -4.20 21.20
N PHE A 182 11.36 -4.89 22.02
CA PHE A 182 11.50 -6.32 22.29
C PHE A 182 10.49 -7.14 21.47
N ARG A 183 10.89 -8.35 21.07
CA ARG A 183 10.02 -9.32 20.39
C ARG A 183 10.22 -10.72 20.97
N LEU A 184 9.11 -11.41 21.26
CA LEU A 184 9.06 -12.85 21.47
C LEU A 184 8.42 -13.47 20.22
N SER A 185 9.06 -14.50 19.66
CA SER A 185 8.60 -15.18 18.44
C SER A 185 8.65 -16.69 18.62
N ASP A 186 7.80 -17.41 17.88
CA ASP A 186 7.86 -18.86 17.67
C ASP A 186 8.08 -19.66 18.97
N GLU A 187 9.15 -20.45 19.04
CA GLU A 187 9.50 -21.31 20.19
C GLU A 187 9.49 -20.54 21.53
N ALA A 188 9.94 -19.29 21.56
CA ALA A 188 9.95 -18.50 22.78
C ALA A 188 8.54 -18.17 23.29
N LEU A 189 7.56 -18.04 22.39
CA LEU A 189 6.15 -17.92 22.76
C LEU A 189 5.58 -19.28 23.15
N GLU A 190 5.85 -20.34 22.37
CA GLU A 190 5.37 -21.69 22.65
C GLU A 190 5.76 -22.16 24.06
N ASN A 191 7.00 -21.90 24.46
CA ASN A 191 7.54 -22.23 25.79
C ASN A 191 6.83 -21.52 26.97
N LEU A 192 6.02 -20.48 26.72
CA LEU A 192 5.27 -19.77 27.76
C LEU A 192 3.83 -20.26 27.91
N VAL A 193 3.31 -20.98 26.91
CA VAL A 193 1.89 -21.41 26.86
C VAL A 193 1.72 -22.92 27.07
N LEU A 194 2.77 -23.71 26.88
CA LEU A 194 2.81 -25.16 27.09
C LEU A 194 3.46 -25.51 28.44
#